data_AF-A0A1R1JXM7-F1
#
_entry.id   AF-A0A1R1JXM7-F1
#
_cell.length_a   1.000
_cell.length_b   1.000
_cell.length_c   1.000
_cell.angle_alpha   90.00
_cell.angle_beta   90.00
_cell.angle_gamma   90.00
#
_symmetry.space_group_name_H-M   'P 1'
#
loop_
_entity.id
_entity.type
_entity.pdbx_description
1 polymer ?
#
loop_
_entity_poly.entity_id
_entity_poly.type
_entity_poly.pdbx_seq_one_letter_code
_entity_poly.pdbx_strand_id
1 'polypeptide(L)'
;MALAALVAPAGMLACLAAARRRGEAITAGLPLPWLAALALAAVGGVLALGWQRVQGAPGLLGSRLGHLALAVAAVLLLAALVAGWLHSRAPERAGQAAWRRAGAMVLAALALLAALLALAISWQPEEALAIAHWPFTWRYDPDLPVGTHTWRRLGLAAGLTAAALALLVGALFARRGRLVWLTAAAGLLASASWPAPRMLLTEATATSYQRSPLVFSDRNLLQGARLYQSHCAACHGERADGRGPLAPGLPTWPSVLGAALFENRLEGELHWRLAQGGHGHAVGAQGGDGRSGSGRPGDRPAGAARVPGPPQALTADEIWQVLDYLRVHAYGVNGGAGMPAVPAPVVALSCRDGRAVTLAGLRGLPLRVVAAMPGAPPEPQDPRLLTVALTRGGPLPGDADCAAADEDAWNAYALAAGLAPQGLAGAQFMVDRRGWLRARRLPGAAPAWTSADNVCGPGGRMENTTAQGLGALLLAMDRAPIGIPDTRRRQ
;
A
#
# COMPACT_ATOMS: atom_id res chain seq x y z
N MET A 1 19.41 8.34 9.31
CA MET A 1 19.00 7.84 10.65
C MET A 1 19.89 6.72 11.21
N ALA A 2 20.69 6.01 10.40
CA ALA A 2 21.59 4.95 10.89
C ALA A 2 22.77 5.44 11.76
N LEU A 3 23.24 6.68 11.57
CA LEU A 3 24.35 7.24 12.35
C LEU A 3 23.98 7.61 13.80
N ALA A 4 22.72 7.94 14.08
CA ALA A 4 22.28 8.24 15.45
C ALA A 4 22.23 6.98 16.35
N ALA A 5 22.12 5.78 15.77
CA ALA A 5 22.09 4.51 16.49
C ALA A 5 23.49 4.04 16.95
N LEU A 6 24.56 4.56 16.36
CA LEU A 6 25.95 4.17 16.69
C LEU A 6 26.65 5.12 17.66
N VAL A 7 26.19 6.36 17.77
CA VAL A 7 26.81 7.37 18.65
C VAL A 7 26.46 7.13 20.14
N ALA A 8 25.25 6.62 20.43
CA ALA A 8 24.83 6.30 21.80
C ALA A 8 25.66 5.18 22.48
N PRO A 9 25.93 4.02 21.84
CA PRO A 9 26.74 2.96 22.46
C PRO A 9 28.23 3.33 22.60
N ALA A 10 28.78 4.13 21.66
CA ALA A 10 30.18 4.58 21.72
C ALA A 10 30.42 5.57 22.89
N GLY A 11 29.49 6.50 23.11
CA GLY A 11 29.53 7.41 24.27
C GLY A 11 29.41 6.66 25.61
N MET A 12 28.56 5.63 25.65
CA MET A 12 28.38 4.79 26.83
C MET A 12 29.63 3.94 27.15
N LEU A 13 30.30 3.38 26.14
CA LEU A 13 31.57 2.67 26.29
C LEU A 13 32.73 3.58 26.72
N ALA A 14 32.79 4.82 26.20
CA ALA A 14 33.79 5.80 26.61
C ALA A 14 33.62 6.25 28.06
N CYS A 15 32.38 6.48 28.52
CA CYS A 15 32.09 6.78 29.92
C CYS A 15 32.40 5.59 30.85
N LEU A 16 32.10 4.36 30.43
CA LEU A 16 32.46 3.15 31.19
C LEU A 16 33.98 2.97 31.31
N ALA A 17 34.74 3.23 30.24
CA ALA A 17 36.19 3.15 30.23
C ALA A 17 36.87 4.27 31.04
N ALA A 18 36.25 5.45 31.13
CA ALA A 18 36.74 6.56 31.94
C ALA A 18 36.48 6.33 33.44
N ALA A 19 35.33 5.79 33.81
CA ALA A 19 34.98 5.51 35.20
C ALA A 19 35.76 4.31 35.79
N ARG A 20 36.05 3.29 34.97
CA ARG A 20 36.91 2.16 35.37
C ARG A 20 38.34 2.58 35.73
N ARG A 21 38.87 3.64 35.09
CA ARG A 21 40.22 4.18 35.33
C ARG A 21 40.33 4.98 36.63
N ARG A 22 39.21 5.43 37.22
CA ARG A 22 39.21 6.25 38.45
C ARG A 22 38.97 5.46 39.74
N GLY A 23 38.80 4.13 39.66
CA GLY A 23 38.51 3.29 40.83
C GLY A 23 37.14 3.57 41.48
N GLU A 24 36.29 4.39 40.85
CA GLU A 24 34.93 4.64 41.30
C GLU A 24 34.06 3.44 40.93
N ALA A 25 33.40 2.85 41.93
CA ALA A 25 32.33 1.89 41.66
C ALA A 25 31.26 2.62 40.83
N ILE A 26 31.07 2.21 39.58
CA ILE A 26 30.08 2.79 38.67
C ILE A 26 28.69 2.44 39.23
N THR A 27 28.19 3.23 40.18
CA THR A 27 26.82 3.16 40.69
C THR A 27 25.90 4.16 40.00
N ALA A 28 26.34 4.78 38.90
CA ALA A 28 25.49 5.59 38.04
C ALA A 28 24.73 4.67 37.05
N GLY A 29 23.86 3.81 37.57
CA GLY A 29 22.82 3.22 36.72
C GLY A 29 21.88 4.33 36.27
N LEU A 30 21.48 4.36 34.99
CA LEU A 30 20.46 5.30 34.52
C LEU A 30 19.23 5.19 35.43
N PRO A 31 18.60 6.33 35.82
CA PRO A 31 17.40 6.28 36.65
C PRO A 31 16.33 5.45 35.94
N LEU A 32 15.58 4.64 36.68
CA LEU A 32 14.46 3.84 36.16
C LEU A 32 13.50 4.59 35.20
N PRO A 33 13.13 5.87 35.44
CA PRO A 33 12.28 6.60 34.48
C PRO A 33 12.94 6.74 33.09
N TRP A 34 14.26 6.86 33.02
CA TRP A 34 14.98 6.88 31.75
C TRP A 34 14.97 5.51 31.05
N LEU A 35 15.10 4.41 31.80
CA LEU A 35 15.01 3.07 31.22
C LEU A 35 13.59 2.75 30.73
N ALA A 36 12.55 3.18 31.45
CA ALA A 36 11.16 3.08 31.02
C ALA A 36 10.90 3.93 29.76
N ALA A 37 11.45 5.16 29.72
CA ALA A 37 11.38 6.02 28.54
C ALA A 37 12.07 5.38 27.32
N LEU A 38 13.23 4.76 27.51
CA LEU A 38 13.94 4.03 26.44
C LEU A 38 13.16 2.81 25.94
N ALA A 39 12.50 2.05 26.83
CA ALA A 39 11.66 0.93 26.44
C ALA A 39 10.43 1.39 25.64
N LEU A 40 9.77 2.47 26.06
CA LEU A 40 8.66 3.08 25.31
C LEU A 40 9.12 3.65 23.97
N ALA A 41 10.29 4.28 23.92
CA ALA A 41 10.88 4.76 22.67
C ALA A 41 11.22 3.59 21.72
N ALA A 42 11.69 2.45 22.25
CA ALA A 42 11.95 1.25 21.46
C ALA A 42 10.65 0.65 20.90
N VAL A 43 9.59 0.54 21.72
CA VAL A 43 8.25 0.12 21.27
C VAL A 43 7.74 1.04 20.17
N GLY A 44 7.80 2.36 20.38
CA GLY A 44 7.42 3.36 19.39
C GLY A 44 8.24 3.23 18.10
N GLY A 45 9.55 2.99 18.21
CA GLY A 45 10.44 2.77 17.07
C GLY A 45 10.10 1.53 16.25
N VAL A 46 9.84 0.39 16.92
CA VAL A 46 9.44 -0.86 16.25
C VAL A 46 8.09 -0.68 15.53
N LEU A 47 7.10 -0.07 16.20
CA LEU A 47 5.79 0.19 15.61
C LEU A 47 5.87 1.19 14.45
N ALA A 48 6.66 2.25 14.58
CA ALA A 48 6.85 3.25 13.52
C ALA A 48 7.56 2.63 12.30
N LEU A 49 8.60 1.83 12.52
CA LEU A 49 9.29 1.11 11.46
C LEU A 49 8.36 0.11 10.78
N GLY A 50 7.62 -0.68 11.57
CA GLY A 50 6.61 -1.60 11.09
C GLY A 50 5.59 -0.88 10.21
N TRP A 51 4.96 0.17 10.74
CA TRP A 51 3.98 1.01 10.04
C TRP A 51 4.49 1.56 8.71
N GLN A 52 5.72 2.08 8.68
CA GLN A 52 6.34 2.60 7.45
C GLN A 52 6.61 1.49 6.44
N ARG A 53 7.10 0.32 6.88
CA ARG A 53 7.45 -0.79 5.99
C ARG A 53 6.22 -1.45 5.38
N VAL A 54 5.18 -1.68 6.19
CA VAL A 54 3.95 -2.36 5.78
C VAL A 54 2.86 -1.41 5.25
N GLN A 55 3.22 -0.15 5.00
CA GLN A 55 2.33 0.86 4.38
C GLN A 55 1.02 1.12 5.17
N GLY A 56 1.13 1.18 6.50
CA GLY A 56 0.05 1.60 7.39
C GLY A 56 -0.73 0.47 8.06
N ALA A 57 -1.94 0.79 8.54
CA ALA A 57 -2.77 -0.13 9.32
C ALA A 57 -3.10 -1.45 8.59
N PRO A 58 -3.44 -1.46 7.28
CA PRO A 58 -3.72 -2.70 6.56
C PRO A 58 -2.57 -3.70 6.61
N GLY A 59 -1.34 -3.25 6.35
CA GLY A 59 -0.18 -4.12 6.45
C GLY A 59 0.19 -4.47 7.88
N LEU A 60 0.00 -3.57 8.86
CA LEU A 60 0.35 -3.87 10.25
C LEU A 60 -0.53 -4.99 10.82
N LEU A 61 -1.81 -4.99 10.43
CA LEU A 61 -2.82 -5.94 10.90
C LEU A 61 -2.99 -7.15 9.98
N GLY A 62 -2.55 -7.08 8.72
CA GLY A 62 -2.80 -8.11 7.71
C GLY A 62 -1.57 -8.74 7.06
N SER A 63 -0.35 -8.29 7.40
CA SER A 63 0.90 -8.92 6.95
C SER A 63 1.60 -9.69 8.07
N ARG A 64 2.39 -10.69 7.70
CA ARG A 64 3.22 -11.45 8.66
C ARG A 64 4.23 -10.55 9.36
N LEU A 65 4.83 -9.59 8.64
CA LEU A 65 5.75 -8.62 9.23
C LEU A 65 5.05 -7.72 10.24
N GLY A 66 3.82 -7.29 9.93
CA GLY A 66 3.01 -6.48 10.82
C GLY A 66 2.70 -7.20 12.13
N HIS A 67 2.29 -8.46 12.05
CA HIS A 67 2.06 -9.31 13.22
C HIS A 67 3.34 -9.50 14.05
N LEU A 68 4.49 -9.70 13.39
CA LEU A 68 5.79 -9.77 14.07
C LEU A 68 6.09 -8.46 14.80
N ALA A 69 5.95 -7.31 14.14
CA ALA A 69 6.18 -6.00 14.76
C ALA A 69 5.27 -5.76 15.97
N LEU A 70 3.99 -6.13 15.86
CA LEU A 70 3.01 -6.04 16.96
C LEU A 70 3.37 -6.99 18.12
N ALA A 71 3.75 -8.23 17.83
CA ALA A 71 4.15 -9.20 18.84
C ALA A 71 5.40 -8.72 19.61
N VAL A 72 6.40 -8.20 18.88
CA VAL A 72 7.61 -7.65 19.48
C VAL A 72 7.29 -6.43 20.36
N ALA A 73 6.48 -5.49 19.85
CA ALA A 73 6.03 -4.34 20.62
C ALA A 73 5.30 -4.76 21.91
N ALA A 74 4.42 -5.78 21.83
CA ALA A 74 3.70 -6.31 22.98
C ALA A 74 4.64 -6.94 24.02
N VAL A 75 5.61 -7.76 23.58
CA VAL A 75 6.61 -8.38 24.47
C VAL A 75 7.45 -7.32 25.19
N LEU A 76 7.92 -6.30 24.48
CA LEU A 76 8.71 -5.21 25.06
C LEU A 76 7.90 -4.40 26.08
N LEU A 77 6.64 -4.09 25.76
CA LEU A 77 5.73 -3.40 26.67
C LEU A 77 5.48 -4.21 27.94
N LEU A 78 5.14 -5.50 27.81
CA LEU A 78 4.90 -6.40 28.93
C LEU A 78 6.14 -6.52 29.82
N ALA A 79 7.31 -6.69 29.21
CA ALA A 79 8.55 -6.84 29.95
C ALA A 79 8.96 -5.54 30.69
N ALA A 80 8.71 -4.37 30.09
CA ALA A 80 8.87 -3.08 30.77
C ALA A 80 7.91 -2.90 31.95
N LEU A 81 6.64 -3.31 31.79
CA LEU A 81 5.64 -3.29 32.87
C LEU A 81 6.04 -4.21 34.03
N VAL A 82 6.46 -5.44 33.73
CA VAL A 82 6.93 -6.41 34.74
C VAL A 82 8.17 -5.89 35.46
N ALA A 83 9.16 -5.37 34.75
CA ALA A 83 10.37 -4.80 35.34
C ALA A 83 10.05 -3.61 36.27
N GLY A 84 9.16 -2.72 35.82
CA GLY A 84 8.68 -1.61 36.65
C GLY A 84 7.93 -2.10 37.89
N TRP A 85 7.04 -3.08 37.73
CA TRP A 85 6.24 -3.63 38.82
C TRP A 85 7.13 -4.29 39.88
N LEU A 86 8.08 -5.13 39.46
CA LEU A 86 9.08 -5.75 40.33
C LEU A 86 9.90 -4.68 41.08
N HIS A 87 10.31 -3.62 40.39
CA HIS A 87 11.02 -2.50 41.03
C HIS A 87 10.17 -1.81 42.10
N SER A 88 8.88 -1.56 41.82
CA SER A 88 7.94 -0.97 42.78
C SER A 88 7.71 -1.82 44.02
N ARG A 89 8.10 -3.11 44.00
CA ARG A 89 7.97 -4.07 45.10
C ARG A 89 9.30 -4.42 45.77
N ALA A 90 10.42 -3.81 45.33
CA ALA A 90 11.74 -4.12 45.86
C ALA A 90 11.84 -3.85 47.38
N PRO A 91 12.47 -4.77 48.16
CA PRO A 91 12.61 -4.64 49.60
C PRO A 91 13.55 -3.49 49.99
N GLU A 92 13.34 -2.90 51.18
CA GLU A 92 13.94 -1.59 51.50
C GLU A 92 15.41 -1.59 51.95
N ARG A 93 16.02 -2.69 52.44
CA ARG A 93 17.32 -2.52 53.16
C ARG A 93 18.45 -3.52 52.88
N ALA A 94 18.22 -4.68 52.24
CA ALA A 94 19.30 -5.58 51.84
C ALA A 94 19.02 -6.19 50.45
N GLY A 95 19.93 -5.99 49.49
CA GLY A 95 19.79 -6.49 48.11
C GLY A 95 19.30 -5.48 47.07
N GLN A 96 18.98 -4.24 47.47
CA GLN A 96 18.44 -3.20 46.60
C GLN A 96 19.35 -2.87 45.40
N ALA A 97 20.66 -2.87 45.59
CA ALA A 97 21.64 -2.65 44.52
C ALA A 97 21.75 -3.86 43.56
N ALA A 98 21.55 -5.09 44.04
CA ALA A 98 21.54 -6.29 43.20
C ALA A 98 20.24 -6.36 42.39
N TRP A 99 19.10 -6.08 43.01
CA TRP A 99 17.78 -5.99 42.35
C TRP A 99 17.72 -4.87 41.30
N ARG A 100 18.28 -3.69 41.59
CA ARG A 100 18.39 -2.59 40.61
C ARG A 100 19.27 -2.97 39.43
N ARG A 101 20.40 -3.65 39.66
CA ARG A 101 21.28 -4.16 38.60
C ARG A 101 20.57 -5.21 37.74
N ALA A 102 19.86 -6.16 38.35
CA ALA A 102 19.10 -7.18 37.63
C ALA A 102 17.99 -6.57 36.76
N GLY A 103 17.20 -5.62 37.30
CA GLY A 103 16.18 -4.92 36.53
C GLY A 103 16.75 -4.10 35.37
N ALA A 104 17.87 -3.41 35.58
CA ALA A 104 18.57 -2.68 34.52
C ALA A 104 19.13 -3.61 33.43
N MET A 105 19.68 -4.79 33.81
CA MET A 105 20.15 -5.79 32.85
C MET A 105 19.03 -6.37 31.99
N VAL A 106 17.87 -6.68 32.61
CA VAL A 106 16.69 -7.16 31.86
C VAL A 106 16.20 -6.10 30.88
N LEU A 107 16.08 -4.84 31.30
CA LEU A 107 15.67 -3.74 30.42
C LEU A 107 16.68 -3.50 29.27
N ALA A 108 17.99 -3.58 29.56
CA ALA A 108 19.02 -3.47 28.53
C ALA A 108 18.98 -4.64 27.54
N ALA A 109 18.77 -5.87 28.01
CA ALA A 109 18.63 -7.05 27.15
C ALA A 109 17.39 -6.95 26.24
N LEU A 110 16.26 -6.45 26.77
CA LEU A 110 15.05 -6.19 26.00
C LEU A 110 15.26 -5.09 24.95
N ALA A 111 15.96 -4.01 25.30
CA ALA A 111 16.29 -2.94 24.36
C ALA A 111 17.21 -3.45 23.24
N LEU A 112 18.20 -4.30 23.56
CA LEU A 112 19.05 -4.95 22.58
C LEU A 112 18.25 -5.89 21.67
N LEU A 113 17.38 -6.72 22.25
CA LEU A 113 16.49 -7.59 21.49
C LEU A 113 15.57 -6.79 20.56
N ALA A 114 15.01 -5.67 21.02
CA ALA A 114 14.22 -4.76 20.20
C ALA A 114 15.02 -4.21 19.01
N ALA A 115 16.28 -3.81 19.23
CA ALA A 115 17.16 -3.31 18.18
C ALA A 115 17.51 -4.39 17.15
N LEU A 116 17.80 -5.62 17.60
CA LEU A 116 18.05 -6.76 16.73
C LEU A 116 16.82 -7.14 15.92
N LEU A 117 15.62 -7.10 16.52
CA LEU A 117 14.37 -7.37 15.83
C LEU A 117 14.00 -6.26 14.84
N ALA A 118 14.23 -4.98 15.19
CA ALA A 118 14.05 -3.87 14.27
C ALA A 118 14.99 -3.98 13.06
N LEU A 119 16.24 -4.40 13.28
CA LEU A 119 17.17 -4.75 12.21
C LEU A 119 16.60 -5.93 11.40
N ALA A 120 16.22 -7.04 12.02
CA ALA A 120 15.65 -8.18 11.31
C ALA A 120 14.44 -7.79 10.44
N ILE A 121 13.56 -6.91 10.93
CA ILE A 121 12.42 -6.33 10.20
C ILE A 121 12.88 -5.48 9.01
N SER A 122 13.94 -4.68 9.16
CA SER A 122 14.45 -3.84 8.06
C SER A 122 15.02 -4.65 6.90
N TRP A 123 15.53 -5.86 7.18
CA TRP A 123 16.12 -6.75 6.19
C TRP A 123 15.15 -7.79 5.61
N GLN A 124 13.85 -7.77 5.99
CA GLN A 124 12.89 -8.73 5.45
C GLN A 124 12.63 -8.51 3.95
N PRO A 125 12.48 -9.61 3.17
CA PRO A 125 12.13 -9.54 1.76
C PRO A 125 10.72 -8.97 1.59
N GLU A 126 10.44 -8.42 0.41
CA GLU A 126 9.15 -7.77 0.14
C GLU A 126 7.96 -8.75 0.22
N GLU A 127 8.18 -10.04 0.05
CA GLU A 127 7.16 -11.07 0.27
C GLU A 127 6.60 -11.10 1.71
N ALA A 128 7.39 -10.69 2.70
CA ALA A 128 6.94 -10.59 4.09
C ALA A 128 6.06 -9.36 4.36
N LEU A 129 6.10 -8.37 3.46
CA LEU A 129 5.36 -7.11 3.51
C LEU A 129 3.97 -7.22 2.86
N ALA A 130 3.82 -8.15 1.91
CA ALA A 130 2.56 -8.38 1.22
C ALA A 130 1.42 -8.69 2.21
N ILE A 131 0.30 -7.98 2.05
CA ILE A 131 -0.91 -8.19 2.86
C ILE A 131 -1.46 -9.57 2.54
N ALA A 132 -1.35 -10.50 3.50
CA ALA A 132 -1.80 -11.87 3.33
C ALA A 132 -3.32 -11.96 3.50
N HIS A 133 -3.86 -11.33 4.55
CA HIS A 133 -5.31 -11.31 4.79
C HIS A 133 -5.70 -10.15 5.72
N TRP A 134 -6.83 -9.51 5.47
CA TRP A 134 -7.44 -8.61 6.44
C TRP A 134 -8.25 -9.43 7.46
N PRO A 135 -7.97 -9.33 8.77
CA PRO A 135 -8.56 -10.24 9.77
C PRO A 135 -9.95 -9.83 10.25
N PHE A 136 -10.44 -8.64 9.89
CA PHE A 136 -11.70 -8.09 10.40
C PHE A 136 -12.76 -8.02 9.30
N THR A 137 -14.04 -8.10 9.68
CA THR A 137 -15.17 -7.93 8.75
C THR A 137 -15.49 -6.46 8.46
N TRP A 138 -14.73 -5.53 9.04
CA TRP A 138 -14.94 -4.09 8.92
C TRP A 138 -13.63 -3.41 8.57
N ARG A 139 -13.70 -2.30 7.82
CA ARG A 139 -12.57 -1.44 7.51
C ARG A 139 -12.94 0.03 7.57
N TYR A 140 -11.94 0.87 7.78
CA TYR A 140 -12.10 2.31 7.60
C TYR A 140 -12.11 2.64 6.10
N ASP A 141 -12.95 3.59 5.72
CA ASP A 141 -13.00 4.17 4.38
C ASP A 141 -12.95 5.70 4.53
N PRO A 142 -11.93 6.37 3.98
CA PRO A 142 -11.81 7.82 4.11
C PRO A 142 -12.96 8.58 3.42
N ASP A 143 -13.63 7.96 2.44
CA ASP A 143 -14.70 8.58 1.68
C ASP A 143 -16.07 8.45 2.38
N LEU A 144 -16.12 7.78 3.54
CA LEU A 144 -17.32 7.77 4.38
C LEU A 144 -17.63 9.20 4.88
N PRO A 145 -18.85 9.72 4.67
CA PRO A 145 -19.24 11.02 5.18
C PRO A 145 -19.47 10.96 6.69
N VAL A 146 -18.39 11.03 7.46
CA VAL A 146 -18.43 11.02 8.92
C VAL A 146 -18.63 12.44 9.45
N GLY A 147 -19.78 12.68 10.10
CA GLY A 147 -20.08 13.97 10.71
C GLY A 147 -19.10 14.39 11.81
N THR A 148 -18.88 15.69 11.96
CA THR A 148 -18.00 16.28 12.99
C THR A 148 -18.39 15.88 14.41
N HIS A 149 -19.69 15.70 14.66
CA HIS A 149 -20.21 15.21 15.94
C HIS A 149 -19.71 13.79 16.26
N THR A 150 -19.71 12.89 15.27
CA THR A 150 -19.20 11.52 15.41
C THR A 150 -17.71 11.52 15.72
N TRP A 151 -16.93 12.36 15.04
CA TRP A 151 -15.49 12.52 15.33
C TRP A 151 -15.22 13.04 16.74
N ARG A 152 -15.99 14.04 17.21
CA ARG A 152 -15.88 14.56 18.58
C ARG A 152 -16.20 13.48 19.61
N ARG A 153 -17.29 12.71 19.41
CA ARG A 153 -17.65 11.59 20.29
C ARG A 153 -16.58 10.51 20.31
N LEU A 154 -16.03 10.15 19.15
CA LEU A 154 -14.92 9.22 19.04
C LEU A 154 -13.69 9.71 19.82
N GLY A 155 -13.32 10.99 19.65
CA GLY A 155 -12.19 11.59 20.35
C GLY A 155 -12.36 11.59 21.87
N LEU A 156 -13.55 11.93 22.37
CA LEU A 156 -13.88 11.86 23.80
C LEU A 156 -13.84 10.42 24.33
N ALA A 157 -14.45 9.47 23.63
CA ALA A 157 -14.44 8.06 24.02
C ALA A 157 -13.01 7.49 24.04
N ALA A 158 -12.19 7.83 23.03
CA ALA A 158 -10.78 7.45 22.97
C ALA A 158 -9.98 8.08 24.12
N GLY A 159 -10.19 9.36 24.43
CA GLY A 159 -9.56 10.05 25.55
C GLY A 159 -9.91 9.45 26.91
N LEU A 160 -11.19 9.15 27.16
CA LEU A 160 -11.65 8.46 28.38
C LEU A 160 -11.05 7.05 28.49
N THR A 161 -11.01 6.31 27.39
CA THR A 161 -10.40 4.97 27.34
C THR A 161 -8.89 5.03 27.64
N ALA A 162 -8.17 6.00 27.06
CA ALA A 162 -6.75 6.20 27.32
C ALA A 162 -6.47 6.59 28.78
N ALA A 163 -7.29 7.48 29.35
CA ALA A 163 -7.21 7.84 30.76
C ALA A 163 -7.48 6.64 31.67
N ALA A 164 -8.48 5.81 31.36
CA ALA A 164 -8.77 4.58 32.09
C ALA A 164 -7.60 3.59 32.02
N LEU A 165 -6.99 3.40 30.85
CA LEU A 165 -5.80 2.55 30.69
C LEU A 165 -4.63 3.06 31.53
N ALA A 166 -4.40 4.38 31.57
CA ALA A 166 -3.36 4.98 32.42
C ALA A 166 -3.64 4.73 33.92
N LEU A 167 -4.89 4.84 34.36
CA LEU A 167 -5.29 4.49 35.73
C LEU A 167 -5.10 3.01 36.05
N LEU A 168 -5.43 2.11 35.11
CA LEU A 168 -5.21 0.67 35.26
C LEU A 168 -3.72 0.33 35.36
N VAL A 169 -2.88 0.95 34.53
CA VAL A 169 -1.42 0.84 34.63
C VAL A 169 -0.97 1.36 35.99
N GLY A 170 -1.40 2.55 36.41
CA GLY A 170 -1.10 3.09 37.75
C GLY A 170 -1.53 2.19 38.90
N ALA A 171 -2.68 1.51 38.77
CA ALA A 171 -3.19 0.55 39.75
C ALA A 171 -2.27 -0.67 39.94
N LEU A 172 -1.49 -1.06 38.93
CA LEU A 172 -0.48 -2.11 39.05
C LEU A 172 0.65 -1.70 40.02
N PHE A 173 0.99 -0.41 40.04
CA PHE A 173 2.08 0.15 40.87
C PHE A 173 1.60 0.67 42.24
N ALA A 174 0.30 0.84 42.44
CA ALA A 174 -0.27 1.35 43.69
C ALA A 174 -0.07 0.35 44.85
N ARG A 175 0.62 0.80 45.92
CA ARG A 175 0.77 0.01 47.17
C ARG A 175 -0.43 0.13 48.12
N ARG A 176 -1.21 1.21 48.04
CA ARG A 176 -2.44 1.47 48.81
C ARG A 176 -3.49 2.11 47.90
N GLY A 177 -4.77 1.93 48.21
CA GLY A 177 -5.87 2.56 47.47
C GLY A 177 -6.13 1.98 46.08
N ARG A 178 -5.62 0.78 45.74
CA ARG A 178 -5.80 0.14 44.42
C ARG A 178 -7.26 0.08 43.96
N LEU A 179 -8.19 -0.18 44.88
CA LEU A 179 -9.62 -0.19 44.58
C LEU A 179 -10.11 1.15 44.03
N VAL A 180 -9.60 2.28 44.52
CA VAL A 180 -9.97 3.62 44.03
C VAL A 180 -9.53 3.82 42.57
N TRP A 181 -8.32 3.38 42.21
CA TRP A 181 -7.85 3.45 40.83
C TRP A 181 -8.67 2.56 39.90
N LEU A 182 -9.02 1.34 40.36
CA LEU A 182 -9.83 0.41 39.59
C LEU A 182 -11.27 0.92 39.40
N THR A 183 -11.90 1.47 40.44
CA THR A 183 -13.26 2.02 40.34
C THR A 183 -13.28 3.29 39.48
N ALA A 184 -12.28 4.16 39.59
CA ALA A 184 -12.14 5.33 38.72
C ALA A 184 -11.96 4.91 37.24
N ALA A 185 -11.10 3.92 36.96
CA ALA A 185 -10.95 3.38 35.61
C ALA A 185 -12.25 2.77 35.07
N ALA A 186 -12.97 2.00 35.90
CA ALA A 186 -14.27 1.44 35.53
C ALA A 186 -15.30 2.53 35.21
N GLY A 187 -15.35 3.61 36.02
CA GLY A 187 -16.23 4.75 35.77
C GLY A 187 -15.93 5.48 34.46
N LEU A 188 -14.65 5.68 34.13
CA LEU A 188 -14.23 6.26 32.86
C LEU A 188 -14.60 5.36 31.67
N LEU A 189 -14.40 4.04 31.77
CA LEU A 189 -14.80 3.09 30.72
C LEU A 189 -16.32 3.03 30.54
N ALA A 190 -17.10 3.06 31.62
CA ALA A 190 -18.56 3.09 31.55
C ALA A 190 -19.08 4.38 30.91
N SER A 191 -18.32 5.48 31.05
CA SER A 191 -18.64 6.78 30.46
C SER A 191 -18.14 6.93 29.01
N ALA A 192 -17.27 6.02 28.53
CA ALA A 192 -16.74 6.02 27.18
C ALA A 192 -17.81 5.56 26.17
N SER A 193 -18.60 6.51 25.69
CA SER A 193 -19.71 6.26 24.76
C SER A 193 -19.24 6.20 23.31
N TRP A 194 -18.67 5.04 22.93
CA TRP A 194 -18.20 4.78 21.57
C TRP A 194 -19.34 4.89 20.53
N PRO A 195 -19.11 5.59 19.40
CA PRO A 195 -20.08 5.61 18.31
C PRO A 195 -20.25 4.21 17.71
N ALA A 196 -21.42 3.94 17.12
CA ALA A 196 -21.69 2.68 16.46
C ALA A 196 -20.66 2.45 15.33
N PRO A 197 -20.02 1.27 15.22
CA PRO A 197 -18.97 1.02 14.23
C PRO A 197 -19.39 1.34 12.79
N ARG A 198 -20.64 1.06 12.42
CA ARG A 198 -21.24 1.38 11.11
C ARG A 198 -21.25 2.88 10.72
N MET A 199 -21.01 3.78 11.69
CA MET A 199 -20.88 5.22 11.42
C MET A 199 -19.46 5.62 11.02
N LEU A 200 -18.49 4.73 11.20
CA LEU A 200 -17.06 4.97 10.98
C LEU A 200 -16.40 3.94 10.06
N LEU A 201 -16.98 2.76 9.96
CA LEU A 201 -16.43 1.60 9.28
C LEU A 201 -17.44 1.08 8.27
N THR A 202 -16.93 0.67 7.11
CA THR A 202 -17.64 -0.10 6.10
C THR A 202 -17.28 -1.57 6.19
N GLU A 203 -18.02 -2.43 5.50
CA GLU A 203 -17.71 -3.85 5.44
C GLU A 203 -16.39 -4.11 4.70
N ALA A 204 -15.69 -5.14 5.16
CA ALA A 204 -14.45 -5.61 4.57
C ALA A 204 -14.49 -7.12 4.34
N THR A 205 -13.66 -7.55 3.41
CA THR A 205 -13.42 -8.95 3.06
C THR A 205 -11.99 -9.31 3.41
N ALA A 206 -11.69 -10.59 3.51
CA ALA A 206 -10.31 -11.05 3.80
C ALA A 206 -9.29 -10.54 2.77
N THR A 207 -9.73 -10.23 1.56
CA THR A 207 -8.89 -9.74 0.47
C THR A 207 -9.00 -8.23 0.27
N SER A 208 -9.78 -7.47 1.06
CA SER A 208 -10.07 -6.04 0.76
C SER A 208 -8.84 -5.20 0.45
N TYR A 209 -7.73 -5.41 1.16
CA TYR A 209 -6.48 -4.66 0.96
C TYR A 209 -5.45 -5.38 0.09
N GLN A 210 -5.79 -6.53 -0.50
CA GLN A 210 -4.93 -7.21 -1.46
C GLN A 210 -4.91 -6.44 -2.78
N ARG A 211 -3.75 -6.51 -3.44
CA ARG A 211 -3.52 -6.04 -4.80
C ARG A 211 -3.09 -7.20 -5.67
N SER A 212 -3.14 -7.02 -6.99
CA SER A 212 -2.70 -8.05 -7.94
C SER A 212 -1.28 -8.52 -7.62
N PRO A 213 -1.06 -9.81 -7.29
CA PRO A 213 0.27 -10.37 -7.09
C PRO A 213 0.96 -10.67 -8.44
N LEU A 214 0.23 -10.53 -9.53
CA LEU A 214 0.74 -10.79 -10.87
C LEU A 214 1.62 -9.63 -11.30
N VAL A 215 2.60 -9.96 -12.12
CA VAL A 215 3.38 -8.92 -12.76
C VAL A 215 2.55 -8.32 -13.88
N PHE A 216 2.54 -7.00 -13.93
CA PHE A 216 1.85 -6.20 -14.93
C PHE A 216 2.55 -6.28 -16.30
N SER A 217 2.70 -7.49 -16.84
CA SER A 217 3.34 -7.75 -18.12
C SER A 217 2.32 -7.75 -19.25
N ASP A 218 2.80 -7.44 -20.46
CA ASP A 218 2.08 -7.63 -21.72
C ASP A 218 1.25 -8.92 -21.77
N ARG A 219 1.85 -10.08 -21.48
CA ARG A 219 1.18 -11.38 -21.48
C ARG A 219 -0.03 -11.43 -20.53
N ASN A 220 0.09 -10.90 -19.32
CA ASN A 220 -0.99 -10.93 -18.32
C ASN A 220 -2.11 -9.95 -18.68
N LEU A 221 -1.75 -8.76 -19.17
CA LEU A 221 -2.71 -7.74 -19.62
C LEU A 221 -3.51 -8.23 -20.83
N LEU A 222 -2.85 -8.84 -21.82
CA LEU A 222 -3.51 -9.37 -23.02
C LEU A 222 -4.33 -10.63 -22.72
N GLN A 223 -3.89 -11.47 -21.78
CA GLN A 223 -4.72 -12.56 -21.28
C GLN A 223 -5.98 -12.02 -20.57
N GLY A 224 -5.83 -11.01 -19.72
CA GLY A 224 -6.94 -10.31 -19.08
C GLY A 224 -7.93 -9.72 -20.09
N ALA A 225 -7.43 -9.13 -21.18
CA ALA A 225 -8.25 -8.63 -22.27
C ALA A 225 -9.08 -9.75 -22.92
N ARG A 226 -8.48 -10.90 -23.24
CA ARG A 226 -9.19 -12.06 -23.80
C ARG A 226 -10.26 -12.61 -22.86
N LEU A 227 -9.93 -12.72 -21.57
CA LEU A 227 -10.88 -13.16 -20.54
C LEU A 227 -12.04 -12.16 -20.40
N TYR A 228 -11.75 -10.86 -20.42
CA TYR A 228 -12.80 -9.83 -20.39
C TYR A 228 -13.75 -9.96 -21.60
N GLN A 229 -13.20 -10.11 -22.81
CA GLN A 229 -14.03 -10.21 -24.02
C GLN A 229 -14.92 -11.46 -23.99
N SER A 230 -14.40 -12.59 -23.51
CA SER A 230 -15.14 -13.86 -23.44
C SER A 230 -16.17 -13.92 -22.31
N HIS A 231 -15.91 -13.28 -21.17
CA HIS A 231 -16.72 -13.45 -19.97
C HIS A 231 -17.53 -12.22 -19.53
N CYS A 232 -17.16 -11.01 -19.97
CA CYS A 232 -17.70 -9.76 -19.42
C CYS A 232 -18.32 -8.85 -20.49
N ALA A 233 -17.75 -8.81 -21.70
CA ALA A 233 -18.12 -7.83 -22.74
C ALA A 233 -19.56 -7.96 -23.25
N ALA A 234 -20.16 -9.17 -23.23
CA ALA A 234 -21.55 -9.37 -23.65
C ALA A 234 -22.54 -8.50 -22.85
N CYS A 235 -22.25 -8.24 -21.58
CA CYS A 235 -23.06 -7.37 -20.71
C CYS A 235 -22.43 -5.97 -20.58
N HIS A 236 -21.12 -5.88 -20.35
CA HIS A 236 -20.44 -4.61 -20.05
C HIS A 236 -19.91 -3.86 -21.28
N GLY A 237 -20.07 -4.40 -22.48
CA GLY A 237 -19.58 -3.83 -23.74
C GLY A 237 -18.09 -4.11 -23.98
N GLU A 238 -17.66 -4.16 -25.24
CA GLU A 238 -16.25 -4.37 -25.61
C GLU A 238 -15.33 -3.29 -25.06
N ARG A 239 -15.88 -2.06 -24.89
CA ARG A 239 -15.20 -0.87 -24.36
C ARG A 239 -15.41 -0.67 -22.85
N ALA A 240 -16.00 -1.65 -22.15
CA ALA A 240 -16.28 -1.54 -20.70
C ALA A 240 -17.18 -0.34 -20.32
N ASP A 241 -18.03 0.10 -21.24
CA ASP A 241 -18.91 1.26 -21.12
C ASP A 241 -20.35 0.92 -20.67
N GLY A 242 -20.59 -0.34 -20.30
CA GLY A 242 -21.90 -0.83 -19.89
C GLY A 242 -22.87 -1.03 -21.06
N ARG A 243 -22.42 -0.92 -22.32
CA ARG A 243 -23.28 -1.00 -23.52
C ARG A 243 -23.11 -2.33 -24.25
N GLY A 244 -23.07 -3.43 -23.51
CA GLY A 244 -23.02 -4.77 -24.12
C GLY A 244 -24.34 -5.12 -24.84
N PRO A 245 -24.30 -6.02 -25.84
CA PRO A 245 -25.51 -6.44 -26.58
C PRO A 245 -26.59 -7.04 -25.67
N LEU A 246 -26.23 -7.61 -24.53
CA LEU A 246 -27.19 -8.16 -23.55
C LEU A 246 -27.71 -7.11 -22.57
N ALA A 247 -27.09 -5.93 -22.47
CA ALA A 247 -27.42 -4.90 -21.48
C ALA A 247 -28.91 -4.49 -21.47
N PRO A 248 -29.58 -4.27 -22.62
CA PRO A 248 -31.00 -3.87 -22.64
C PRO A 248 -31.96 -4.93 -22.10
N GLY A 249 -31.55 -6.21 -22.11
CA GLY A 249 -32.36 -7.34 -21.63
C GLY A 249 -32.19 -7.64 -20.15
N LEU A 250 -31.30 -6.94 -19.45
CA LEU A 250 -31.03 -7.19 -18.04
C LEU A 250 -31.95 -6.36 -17.13
N PRO A 251 -32.34 -6.91 -15.96
CA PRO A 251 -33.19 -6.20 -15.00
C PRO A 251 -32.53 -4.96 -14.39
N THR A 252 -31.21 -4.85 -14.52
CA THR A 252 -30.47 -3.63 -14.17
C THR A 252 -29.36 -3.43 -15.18
N TRP A 253 -29.21 -2.18 -15.61
CA TRP A 253 -28.19 -1.80 -16.56
C TRP A 253 -26.78 -2.11 -16.00
N PRO A 254 -25.92 -2.82 -16.75
CA PRO A 254 -24.55 -3.09 -16.33
C PRO A 254 -23.75 -1.81 -16.08
N SER A 255 -23.00 -1.76 -14.98
CA SER A 255 -22.15 -0.61 -14.68
C SER A 255 -21.03 -0.45 -15.70
N VAL A 256 -20.60 0.79 -15.91
CA VAL A 256 -19.33 1.13 -16.58
C VAL A 256 -18.17 0.59 -15.76
N LEU A 257 -17.28 -0.20 -16.36
CA LEU A 257 -16.08 -0.75 -15.71
C LEU A 257 -14.86 0.13 -16.02
N GLY A 258 -15.00 1.43 -15.75
CA GLY A 258 -14.03 2.49 -16.06
C GLY A 258 -13.39 3.08 -14.80
N ALA A 259 -12.97 4.35 -14.87
CA ALA A 259 -12.17 4.97 -13.80
C ALA A 259 -12.85 4.95 -12.42
N ALA A 260 -14.14 5.29 -12.38
CA ALA A 260 -14.94 5.30 -11.16
C ALA A 260 -14.97 3.94 -10.42
N LEU A 261 -14.72 2.81 -11.11
CA LEU A 261 -14.62 1.50 -10.47
C LEU A 261 -13.42 1.43 -9.53
N PHE A 262 -12.26 1.92 -9.98
CA PHE A 262 -11.00 1.85 -9.24
C PHE A 262 -10.80 3.04 -8.30
N GLU A 263 -11.51 4.13 -8.52
CA GLU A 263 -11.59 5.25 -7.58
C GLU A 263 -12.35 4.86 -6.31
N ASN A 264 -13.50 4.22 -6.46
CA ASN A 264 -14.45 4.00 -5.35
C ASN A 264 -14.38 2.59 -4.75
N ARG A 265 -13.53 1.69 -5.26
CA ARG A 265 -13.46 0.30 -4.80
C ARG A 265 -12.03 -0.19 -4.70
N LEU A 266 -11.77 -0.95 -3.64
CA LEU A 266 -10.51 -1.66 -3.48
C LEU A 266 -10.48 -2.88 -4.41
N GLU A 267 -9.34 -3.10 -5.07
CA GLU A 267 -9.16 -4.16 -6.06
C GLU A 267 -9.42 -5.55 -5.48
N GLY A 268 -8.96 -5.79 -4.26
CA GLY A 268 -9.17 -7.07 -3.58
C GLY A 268 -10.64 -7.33 -3.21
N GLU A 269 -11.48 -6.30 -3.09
CA GLU A 269 -12.94 -6.47 -2.97
C GLU A 269 -13.57 -6.82 -4.31
N LEU A 270 -13.08 -6.25 -5.40
CA LEU A 270 -13.50 -6.62 -6.75
C LEU A 270 -13.13 -8.08 -7.04
N HIS A 271 -11.91 -8.48 -6.65
CA HIS A 271 -11.44 -9.86 -6.74
C HIS A 271 -12.35 -10.82 -5.95
N TRP A 272 -12.60 -10.51 -4.67
CA TRP A 272 -13.48 -11.31 -3.80
C TRP A 272 -14.88 -11.48 -4.38
N ARG A 273 -15.44 -10.40 -4.96
CA ARG A 273 -16.74 -10.45 -5.64
C ARG A 273 -16.66 -11.41 -6.82
N LEU A 274 -15.75 -11.21 -7.76
CA LEU A 274 -15.64 -12.07 -8.94
C LEU A 274 -15.39 -13.54 -8.56
N ALA A 275 -14.61 -13.80 -7.51
CA ALA A 275 -14.32 -15.15 -7.01
C ALA A 275 -15.57 -15.87 -6.45
N GLN A 276 -16.49 -15.14 -5.79
CA GLN A 276 -17.79 -15.70 -5.39
C GLN A 276 -18.85 -15.64 -6.51
N GLY A 277 -18.61 -14.77 -7.48
CA GLY A 277 -19.50 -14.41 -8.58
C GLY A 277 -19.74 -15.49 -9.61
N GLY A 278 -19.03 -16.62 -9.56
CA GLY A 278 -19.39 -17.85 -10.28
C GLY A 278 -20.82 -18.36 -9.98
N HIS A 279 -21.52 -17.71 -9.04
CA HIS A 279 -22.93 -17.96 -8.74
C HIS A 279 -23.86 -16.75 -9.01
N GLY A 280 -23.45 -15.69 -9.70
CA GLY A 280 -24.27 -14.51 -9.99
C GLY A 280 -24.38 -13.49 -8.85
N HIS A 281 -24.45 -12.21 -9.21
CA HIS A 281 -24.42 -11.08 -8.29
C HIS A 281 -25.80 -10.45 -8.12
N ALA A 282 -26.17 -10.13 -6.88
CA ALA A 282 -27.34 -9.28 -6.63
C ALA A 282 -27.02 -7.85 -7.03
N VAL A 283 -27.95 -7.21 -7.72
CA VAL A 283 -27.94 -5.77 -7.90
C VAL A 283 -28.15 -5.13 -6.53
N GLY A 284 -27.13 -4.45 -6.01
CA GLY A 284 -27.35 -3.50 -4.93
C GLY A 284 -28.25 -2.40 -5.48
N ALA A 285 -29.40 -2.18 -4.84
CA ALA A 285 -30.32 -1.11 -5.19
C ALA A 285 -29.53 0.21 -5.30
N GLN A 286 -29.37 0.72 -6.53
CA GLN A 286 -29.04 2.12 -6.72
C GLN A 286 -30.32 2.91 -6.44
N GLY A 287 -30.53 3.19 -5.16
CA GLY A 287 -31.56 4.08 -4.66
C GLY A 287 -30.98 4.81 -3.46
N GLY A 288 -30.61 6.07 -3.67
CA GLY A 288 -30.91 7.17 -2.74
C GLY A 288 -30.37 7.19 -1.32
N ASP A 289 -29.71 6.17 -0.78
CA ASP A 289 -29.31 6.21 0.63
C ASP A 289 -28.15 5.25 0.87
N GLY A 290 -27.04 5.76 1.39
CA GLY A 290 -25.73 5.10 1.51
C GLY A 290 -25.66 3.87 2.43
N ARG A 291 -26.57 2.91 2.29
CA ARG A 291 -26.49 1.58 2.89
C ARG A 291 -26.00 0.59 1.84
N SER A 292 -24.71 0.30 1.90
CA SER A 292 -24.16 -0.91 1.30
C SER A 292 -24.87 -2.12 1.92
N GLY A 293 -25.72 -2.79 1.14
CA GLY A 293 -26.28 -4.08 1.52
C GLY A 293 -25.15 -5.07 1.78
N SER A 294 -25.17 -5.65 2.97
CA SER A 294 -24.20 -6.61 3.45
C SER A 294 -24.19 -7.83 2.54
N GLY A 295 -23.04 -8.16 1.96
CA GLY A 295 -22.87 -9.32 1.07
C GLY A 295 -22.99 -10.67 1.80
N ARG A 296 -23.72 -10.74 2.91
CA ARG A 296 -23.88 -11.93 3.74
C ARG A 296 -24.81 -12.93 3.03
N PRO A 297 -24.51 -14.24 3.02
CA PRO A 297 -25.50 -15.26 2.71
C PRO A 297 -26.53 -15.30 3.84
N GLY A 298 -27.51 -14.41 3.81
CA GLY A 298 -28.52 -14.26 4.86
C GLY A 298 -29.31 -12.95 4.79
N ASP A 299 -28.68 -11.84 4.38
CA ASP A 299 -29.34 -10.52 4.27
C ASP A 299 -30.03 -10.32 2.91
N ARG A 300 -30.50 -11.42 2.32
CA ARG A 300 -31.14 -11.43 0.99
C ARG A 300 -32.57 -10.91 1.14
N PRO A 301 -32.93 -9.74 0.57
CA PRO A 301 -34.34 -9.50 0.27
C PRO A 301 -34.78 -10.57 -0.73
N ALA A 302 -35.82 -11.33 -0.38
CA ALA A 302 -36.46 -12.26 -1.29
C ALA A 302 -36.99 -11.47 -2.50
N GLY A 303 -36.26 -11.50 -3.61
CA GLY A 303 -36.63 -10.78 -4.84
C GLY A 303 -35.53 -9.94 -5.51
N ALA A 304 -34.31 -9.84 -4.96
CA ALA A 304 -33.23 -9.14 -5.67
C ALA A 304 -32.89 -9.85 -6.99
N ALA A 305 -32.99 -9.12 -8.10
CA ALA A 305 -32.64 -9.63 -9.42
C ALA A 305 -31.17 -10.06 -9.45
N ARG A 306 -30.93 -11.30 -9.86
CA ARG A 306 -29.60 -11.92 -9.94
C ARG A 306 -29.05 -11.67 -11.34
N VAL A 307 -27.95 -10.94 -11.44
CA VAL A 307 -27.17 -10.89 -12.67
C VAL A 307 -26.38 -12.19 -12.75
N PRO A 308 -26.50 -12.98 -13.82
CA PRO A 308 -25.71 -14.20 -13.98
C PRO A 308 -24.22 -13.86 -13.97
N GLY A 309 -23.44 -14.70 -13.30
CA GLY A 309 -21.97 -14.63 -13.32
C GLY A 309 -21.42 -15.09 -14.67
N PRO A 310 -20.10 -15.03 -14.86
CA PRO A 310 -19.48 -15.59 -16.05
C PRO A 310 -19.83 -17.08 -16.19
N PRO A 311 -20.02 -17.58 -17.43
CA PRO A 311 -20.51 -18.95 -17.70
C PRO A 311 -19.55 -20.06 -17.25
N GLN A 312 -18.28 -19.71 -16.99
CA GLN A 312 -17.28 -20.57 -16.35
C GLN A 312 -16.62 -19.79 -15.21
N ALA A 313 -16.30 -20.49 -14.11
CA ALA A 313 -15.63 -19.88 -12.98
C ALA A 313 -14.17 -19.56 -13.35
N LEU A 314 -13.80 -18.28 -13.28
CA LEU A 314 -12.43 -17.83 -13.45
C LEU A 314 -11.58 -18.25 -12.23
N THR A 315 -10.33 -18.64 -12.48
CA THR A 315 -9.34 -18.86 -11.42
C THR A 315 -8.93 -17.55 -10.75
N ALA A 316 -8.30 -17.64 -9.57
CA ALA A 316 -7.87 -16.45 -8.82
C ALA A 316 -6.91 -15.55 -9.63
N ASP A 317 -6.02 -16.14 -10.42
CA ASP A 317 -5.07 -15.40 -11.27
C ASP A 317 -5.78 -14.79 -12.48
N GLU A 318 -6.73 -15.50 -13.10
CA GLU A 318 -7.52 -14.97 -14.22
C GLU A 318 -8.37 -13.76 -13.81
N ILE A 319 -8.91 -13.77 -12.59
CA ILE A 319 -9.60 -12.61 -12.03
C ILE A 319 -8.65 -11.41 -11.92
N TRP A 320 -7.43 -11.63 -11.41
CA TRP A 320 -6.42 -10.56 -11.34
C TRP A 320 -6.00 -10.06 -12.72
N GLN A 321 -5.85 -10.95 -13.70
CA GLN A 321 -5.56 -10.57 -15.10
C GLN A 321 -6.65 -9.66 -15.66
N VAL A 322 -7.94 -10.00 -15.45
CA VAL A 322 -9.06 -9.15 -15.88
C VAL A 322 -9.04 -7.80 -15.18
N LEU A 323 -8.78 -7.76 -13.87
CA LEU A 323 -8.71 -6.49 -13.12
C LEU A 323 -7.54 -5.61 -13.55
N ASP A 324 -6.36 -6.19 -13.83
CA ASP A 324 -5.20 -5.46 -14.32
C ASP A 324 -5.41 -4.94 -15.75
N TYR A 325 -6.06 -5.75 -16.62
CA TYR A 325 -6.53 -5.30 -17.93
C TYR A 325 -7.51 -4.11 -17.80
N LEU A 326 -8.55 -4.24 -16.98
CA LEU A 326 -9.54 -3.17 -16.80
C LEU A 326 -8.90 -1.89 -16.27
N ARG A 327 -7.89 -2.00 -15.41
CA ARG A 327 -7.16 -0.86 -14.87
C ARG A 327 -6.35 -0.14 -15.94
N VAL A 328 -5.55 -0.86 -16.73
CA VAL A 328 -4.78 -0.24 -17.83
C VAL A 328 -5.70 0.32 -18.90
N HIS A 329 -6.81 -0.36 -19.19
CA HIS A 329 -7.82 0.09 -20.13
C HIS A 329 -8.51 1.38 -19.65
N ALA A 330 -8.95 1.44 -18.39
CA ALA A 330 -9.55 2.64 -17.80
C ALA A 330 -8.57 3.83 -17.76
N TYR A 331 -7.29 3.56 -17.47
CA TYR A 331 -6.21 4.53 -17.61
C TYR A 331 -6.07 5.01 -19.06
N GLY A 332 -6.05 4.07 -20.01
CA GLY A 332 -6.08 4.27 -21.46
C GLY A 332 -7.17 5.25 -21.88
N VAL A 333 -8.42 4.96 -21.53
CA VAL A 333 -9.59 5.76 -21.92
C VAL A 333 -9.55 7.17 -21.30
N ASN A 334 -9.17 7.32 -20.02
CA ASN A 334 -9.30 8.60 -19.29
C ASN A 334 -8.00 9.40 -19.15
N GLY A 335 -6.87 8.90 -19.66
CA GLY A 335 -5.57 9.55 -19.50
C GLY A 335 -5.14 9.66 -18.03
N GLY A 336 -5.51 8.67 -17.22
CA GLY A 336 -5.22 8.64 -15.79
C GLY A 336 -6.06 9.59 -14.92
N ALA A 337 -7.01 10.32 -15.49
CA ALA A 337 -7.96 11.13 -14.69
C ALA A 337 -8.86 10.21 -13.85
N GLY A 338 -9.04 10.55 -12.56
CA GLY A 338 -9.86 9.77 -11.63
C GLY A 338 -9.35 8.34 -11.39
N MET A 339 -8.07 8.07 -11.64
CA MET A 339 -7.47 6.75 -11.50
C MET A 339 -6.25 6.80 -10.60
N PRO A 340 -6.04 5.80 -9.72
CA PRO A 340 -4.74 5.54 -9.14
C PRO A 340 -3.69 5.35 -10.24
N ALA A 341 -2.42 5.60 -9.91
CA ALA A 341 -1.33 5.33 -10.84
C ALA A 341 -1.32 3.86 -11.28
N VAL A 342 -0.89 3.60 -12.52
CA VAL A 342 -0.77 2.25 -13.09
C VAL A 342 0.68 1.95 -13.44
N PRO A 343 1.19 0.75 -13.16
CA PRO A 343 2.55 0.39 -13.53
C PRO A 343 2.69 0.35 -15.06
N ALA A 344 3.90 0.64 -15.56
CA ALA A 344 4.19 0.48 -16.98
C ALA A 344 4.14 -1.02 -17.33
N PRO A 345 3.55 -1.40 -18.48
CA PRO A 345 3.59 -2.78 -18.96
C PRO A 345 5.03 -3.30 -19.01
N VAL A 346 5.29 -4.40 -18.29
CA VAL A 346 6.60 -5.06 -18.30
C VAL A 346 6.70 -5.88 -19.58
N VAL A 347 7.64 -5.50 -20.43
CA VAL A 347 7.88 -6.12 -21.73
C VAL A 347 9.31 -6.66 -21.81
N ALA A 348 9.53 -7.65 -22.67
CA ALA A 348 10.87 -8.15 -23.00
C ALA A 348 11.68 -7.10 -23.78
N LEU A 349 12.98 -7.01 -23.50
CA LEU A 349 13.87 -6.02 -24.10
C LEU A 349 15.11 -6.66 -24.71
N SER A 350 15.57 -6.05 -25.79
CA SER A 350 16.93 -6.21 -26.33
C SER A 350 17.65 -4.87 -26.24
N CYS A 351 18.57 -4.74 -25.28
CA CYS A 351 19.37 -3.54 -25.07
C CYS A 351 20.74 -3.63 -25.75
N ARG A 352 21.24 -2.51 -26.28
CA ARG A 352 22.52 -2.47 -27.01
C ARG A 352 23.71 -2.94 -26.18
N ASP A 353 23.69 -2.66 -24.88
CA ASP A 353 24.75 -3.02 -23.93
C ASP A 353 24.39 -4.23 -23.06
N GLY A 354 23.28 -4.90 -23.34
CA GLY A 354 22.81 -6.06 -22.57
C GLY A 354 22.41 -5.75 -21.12
N ARG A 355 22.22 -4.47 -20.73
CA ARG A 355 21.96 -4.09 -19.33
C ARG A 355 20.69 -4.70 -18.73
N ALA A 356 19.70 -5.02 -19.56
CA ALA A 356 18.44 -5.60 -19.13
C ALA A 356 17.78 -6.41 -20.24
N VAL A 357 17.04 -7.43 -19.81
CA VAL A 357 16.20 -8.29 -20.68
C VAL A 357 14.71 -8.01 -20.54
N THR A 358 14.31 -7.17 -19.57
CA THR A 358 12.93 -6.72 -19.38
C THR A 358 12.89 -5.27 -18.92
N LEU A 359 11.77 -4.58 -19.16
CA LEU A 359 11.59 -3.18 -18.72
C LEU A 359 11.72 -3.01 -17.21
N ALA A 360 11.30 -4.01 -16.41
CA ALA A 360 11.47 -4.00 -14.97
C ALA A 360 12.94 -4.02 -14.53
N GLY A 361 13.84 -4.57 -15.36
CA GLY A 361 15.29 -4.57 -15.13
C GLY A 361 15.95 -3.20 -15.30
N LEU A 362 15.26 -2.24 -15.94
CA LEU A 362 15.74 -0.86 -16.12
C LEU A 362 15.35 0.09 -14.97
N ARG A 363 14.73 -0.42 -13.89
CA ARG A 363 14.39 0.39 -12.71
C ARG A 363 15.65 1.05 -12.13
N GLY A 364 15.48 2.25 -11.59
CA GLY A 364 16.56 3.11 -11.11
C GLY A 364 16.76 4.37 -11.96
N LEU A 365 16.40 4.33 -13.24
CA LEU A 365 16.39 5.50 -14.14
C LEU A 365 14.99 5.76 -14.70
N PRO A 366 14.62 7.03 -15.00
CA PRO A 366 13.43 7.32 -15.77
C PRO A 366 13.54 6.71 -17.17
N LEU A 367 12.43 6.22 -17.72
CA LEU A 367 12.38 5.64 -19.05
C LEU A 367 11.40 6.42 -19.92
N ARG A 368 11.78 6.64 -21.17
CA ARG A 368 10.89 7.09 -22.24
C ARG A 368 10.64 5.91 -23.16
N VAL A 369 9.40 5.42 -23.19
CA VAL A 369 9.00 4.36 -24.13
C VAL A 369 8.37 5.02 -25.34
N VAL A 370 8.85 4.71 -26.54
CA VAL A 370 8.43 5.33 -27.80
C VAL A 370 7.92 4.26 -28.74
N ALA A 371 6.70 4.44 -29.24
CA ALA A 371 6.19 3.61 -30.32
C ALA A 371 6.83 4.04 -31.65
N ALA A 372 7.71 3.21 -32.19
CA ALA A 372 8.47 3.55 -33.39
C ALA A 372 7.52 3.85 -34.56
N MET A 373 7.80 4.92 -35.28
CA MET A 373 7.10 5.31 -36.50
C MET A 373 8.13 5.34 -37.64
N PRO A 374 7.94 4.55 -38.71
CA PRO A 374 8.83 4.61 -39.87
C PRO A 374 8.91 6.02 -40.44
N GLY A 375 10.13 6.51 -40.71
CA GLY A 375 10.35 7.84 -41.28
C GLY A 375 10.16 9.01 -40.32
N ALA A 376 9.88 8.76 -39.03
CA ALA A 376 9.87 9.82 -38.03
C ALA A 376 11.29 10.38 -37.81
N PRO A 377 11.42 11.69 -37.47
CA PRO A 377 12.71 12.25 -37.09
C PRO A 377 13.26 11.53 -35.85
N PRO A 378 14.59 11.39 -35.75
CA PRO A 378 15.20 10.76 -34.59
C PRO A 378 14.83 11.53 -33.32
N GLU A 379 14.49 10.79 -32.27
CA GLU A 379 14.16 11.38 -30.98
C GLU A 379 15.46 11.78 -30.26
N PRO A 380 15.59 13.05 -29.82
CA PRO A 380 16.80 13.49 -29.13
C PRO A 380 17.07 12.66 -27.88
N GLN A 381 18.28 12.13 -27.76
CA GLN A 381 18.74 11.44 -26.55
C GLN A 381 18.92 12.44 -25.41
N ASP A 382 18.52 12.05 -24.21
CA ASP A 382 18.72 12.83 -22.98
C ASP A 382 19.42 11.94 -21.96
N PRO A 383 20.61 12.33 -21.44
CA PRO A 383 21.40 11.50 -20.54
C PRO A 383 20.71 11.22 -19.19
N ARG A 384 19.61 11.91 -18.89
CA ARG A 384 18.85 11.73 -17.64
C ARG A 384 17.81 10.61 -17.71
N LEU A 385 17.56 10.03 -18.88
CA LEU A 385 16.58 8.95 -19.08
C LEU A 385 17.06 7.93 -20.11
N LEU A 386 16.44 6.76 -20.13
CA LEU A 386 16.67 5.74 -21.15
C LEU A 386 15.52 5.69 -22.15
N THR A 387 15.84 5.55 -23.43
CA THR A 387 14.83 5.43 -24.50
C THR A 387 14.63 3.96 -24.89
N VAL A 388 13.40 3.49 -24.75
CA VAL A 388 12.96 2.15 -25.16
C VAL A 388 12.06 2.27 -26.38
N ALA A 389 12.43 1.68 -27.51
CA ALA A 389 11.63 1.67 -28.72
C ALA A 389 10.71 0.43 -28.77
N LEU A 390 9.41 0.62 -29.00
CA LEU A 390 8.49 -0.45 -29.40
C LEU A 390 8.56 -0.55 -30.92
N THR A 391 9.02 -1.68 -31.47
CA THR A 391 9.33 -1.78 -32.91
C THR A 391 8.46 -2.74 -33.70
N ARG A 392 7.65 -3.58 -33.03
CA ARG A 392 6.79 -4.60 -33.66
C ARG A 392 7.54 -5.41 -34.73
N GLY A 393 8.63 -6.06 -34.33
CA GLY A 393 9.51 -6.85 -35.18
C GLY A 393 10.55 -6.05 -35.96
N GLY A 394 10.48 -4.72 -35.94
CA GLY A 394 11.47 -3.85 -36.57
C GLY A 394 12.82 -3.85 -35.83
N PRO A 395 13.91 -3.45 -36.52
CA PRO A 395 15.25 -3.37 -35.91
C PRO A 395 15.29 -2.31 -34.81
N LEU A 396 16.26 -2.43 -33.89
CA LEU A 396 16.54 -1.41 -32.88
C LEU A 396 16.90 -0.08 -33.55
N PRO A 397 16.14 1.01 -33.32
CA PRO A 397 16.48 2.33 -33.85
C PRO A 397 17.83 2.82 -33.31
N GLY A 398 18.57 3.56 -34.13
CA GLY A 398 19.91 4.04 -33.78
C GLY A 398 19.94 4.99 -32.57
N ASP A 399 18.83 5.68 -32.34
CA ASP A 399 18.58 6.65 -31.27
C ASP A 399 18.02 6.03 -29.97
N ALA A 400 17.66 4.74 -29.98
CA ALA A 400 17.15 4.03 -28.81
C ALA A 400 18.23 3.20 -28.08
N ASP A 401 18.13 3.14 -26.75
CA ASP A 401 19.01 2.32 -25.90
C ASP A 401 18.62 0.84 -25.93
N CYS A 402 17.31 0.58 -25.93
CA CYS A 402 16.72 -0.76 -25.95
C CYS A 402 15.52 -0.82 -26.90
N ALA A 403 15.22 -2.01 -27.41
CA ALA A 403 14.02 -2.28 -28.20
C ALA A 403 13.17 -3.38 -27.55
N ALA A 404 11.86 -3.18 -27.57
CA ALA A 404 10.85 -4.20 -27.38
C ALA A 404 10.24 -4.51 -28.76
N ALA A 405 10.66 -5.64 -29.33
CA ALA A 405 10.26 -6.05 -30.68
C ALA A 405 8.95 -6.85 -30.70
N ASP A 406 8.52 -7.38 -29.56
CA ASP A 406 7.31 -8.22 -29.50
C ASP A 406 6.05 -7.43 -29.91
N GLU A 407 5.14 -8.08 -30.64
CA GLU A 407 3.84 -7.52 -30.98
C GLU A 407 2.98 -7.36 -29.71
N ASP A 408 3.11 -8.27 -28.75
CA ASP A 408 2.40 -8.19 -27.47
C ASP A 408 2.82 -6.94 -26.67
N ALA A 409 4.11 -6.58 -26.72
CA ALA A 409 4.61 -5.35 -26.12
C ALA A 409 3.94 -4.12 -26.76
N TRP A 410 3.84 -4.09 -28.09
CA TRP A 410 3.14 -3.02 -28.79
C TRP A 410 1.66 -2.95 -28.38
N ASN A 411 0.97 -4.08 -28.35
CA ASN A 411 -0.46 -4.16 -28.02
C ASN A 411 -0.73 -3.74 -26.57
N ALA A 412 0.13 -4.09 -25.62
CA ALA A 412 0.00 -3.67 -24.23
C ALA A 412 0.14 -2.14 -24.06
N TYR A 413 1.04 -1.50 -24.80
CA TYR A 413 1.16 -0.05 -24.79
C TYR A 413 0.04 0.65 -25.59
N ALA A 414 -0.57 -0.01 -26.58
CA ALA A 414 -1.79 0.47 -27.23
C ALA A 414 -2.95 0.57 -26.22
N LEU A 415 -3.12 -0.46 -25.36
CA LEU A 415 -4.07 -0.43 -24.25
C LEU A 415 -3.80 0.74 -23.29
N ALA A 416 -2.54 0.95 -22.90
CA ALA A 416 -2.15 2.07 -22.01
C ALA A 416 -2.37 3.46 -22.64
N ALA A 417 -2.34 3.56 -23.97
CA ALA A 417 -2.69 4.78 -24.71
C ALA A 417 -4.21 4.95 -24.88
N GLY A 418 -5.02 3.90 -24.72
CA GLY A 418 -6.42 3.91 -25.10
C GLY A 418 -6.64 3.94 -26.62
N LEU A 419 -5.68 3.40 -27.38
CA LEU A 419 -5.69 3.37 -28.84
C LEU A 419 -5.76 1.94 -29.36
N ALA A 420 -6.27 1.78 -30.58
CA ALA A 420 -6.10 0.52 -31.31
C ALA A 420 -4.62 0.35 -31.72
N PRO A 421 -4.09 -0.89 -31.84
CA PRO A 421 -2.68 -1.13 -32.15
C PRO A 421 -2.16 -0.40 -33.39
N GLN A 422 -2.97 -0.29 -34.45
CA GLN A 422 -2.63 0.44 -35.67
C GLN A 422 -2.43 1.94 -35.47
N GLY A 423 -3.06 2.51 -34.44
CA GLY A 423 -2.99 3.94 -34.13
C GLY A 423 -1.89 4.31 -33.15
N LEU A 424 -1.07 3.38 -32.66
CA LEU A 424 -0.09 3.68 -31.59
C LEU A 424 1.17 4.38 -32.09
N ALA A 425 1.56 4.22 -33.36
CA ALA A 425 2.84 4.69 -33.88
C ALA A 425 3.04 6.20 -33.58
N GLY A 426 4.20 6.56 -33.02
CA GLY A 426 4.52 7.92 -32.59
C GLY A 426 4.07 8.28 -31.16
N ALA A 427 3.34 7.41 -30.47
CA ALA A 427 3.02 7.62 -29.07
C ALA A 427 4.27 7.52 -28.18
N GLN A 428 4.29 8.25 -27.08
CA GLN A 428 5.36 8.21 -26.09
C GLN A 428 4.81 8.08 -24.68
N PHE A 429 5.59 7.43 -23.83
CA PHE A 429 5.24 7.20 -22.44
C PHE A 429 6.43 7.52 -21.55
N MET A 430 6.17 8.20 -20.44
CA MET A 430 7.16 8.47 -19.43
C MET A 430 6.95 7.54 -18.25
N VAL A 431 8.00 6.81 -17.89
CA VAL A 431 8.02 5.85 -16.79
C VAL A 431 9.02 6.34 -15.75
N ASP A 432 8.64 6.35 -14.47
CA ASP A 432 9.58 6.76 -13.41
C ASP A 432 10.57 5.66 -13.03
N ARG A 433 11.52 6.02 -12.15
CA ARG A 433 12.58 5.13 -11.65
C ARG A 433 12.04 3.87 -10.97
N ARG A 434 10.76 3.84 -10.57
CA ARG A 434 10.10 2.72 -9.88
C ARG A 434 9.26 1.86 -10.83
N GLY A 435 9.13 2.26 -12.10
CA GLY A 435 8.38 1.53 -13.12
C GLY A 435 6.92 1.96 -13.24
N TRP A 436 6.56 3.14 -12.75
CA TRP A 436 5.19 3.67 -12.86
C TRP A 436 4.99 4.45 -14.14
N LEU A 437 3.85 4.26 -14.79
CA LEU A 437 3.45 5.08 -15.92
C LEU A 437 3.03 6.47 -15.41
N ARG A 438 3.81 7.49 -15.76
CA ARG A 438 3.63 8.86 -15.26
C ARG A 438 2.94 9.75 -16.25
N ALA A 439 3.30 9.68 -17.52
CA ALA A 439 2.71 10.50 -18.54
C ALA A 439 2.65 9.74 -19.85
N ARG A 440 1.76 10.17 -20.74
CA ARG A 440 1.69 9.68 -22.11
C ARG A 440 1.45 10.85 -23.06
N ARG A 441 2.02 10.73 -24.26
CA ARG A 441 1.79 11.61 -25.38
C ARG A 441 1.23 10.79 -26.53
N LEU A 442 0.04 11.15 -26.99
CA LEU A 442 -0.60 10.46 -28.11
C LEU A 442 0.04 10.91 -29.44
N PRO A 443 -0.08 10.10 -30.51
CA PRO A 443 0.44 10.46 -31.82
C PRO A 443 -0.14 11.79 -32.33
N GLY A 444 0.69 12.59 -32.99
CA GLY A 444 0.29 13.90 -33.54
C GLY A 444 0.20 15.04 -32.52
N ALA A 445 0.45 14.77 -31.23
CA ALA A 445 0.59 15.83 -30.23
C ALA A 445 1.85 16.69 -30.49
N ALA A 446 1.85 17.92 -29.96
CA ALA A 446 2.96 18.86 -30.12
C ALA A 446 4.32 18.22 -29.73
N PRO A 447 5.42 18.60 -30.41
CA PRO A 447 6.71 17.92 -30.29
C PRO A 447 7.39 18.08 -28.92
N ALA A 448 6.98 19.07 -28.12
CA ALA A 448 7.52 19.29 -26.78
C ALA A 448 6.56 18.79 -25.71
N TRP A 449 7.10 18.17 -24.65
CA TRP A 449 6.33 17.90 -23.44
C TRP A 449 5.83 19.24 -22.85
N THR A 450 4.55 19.33 -22.51
CA THR A 450 3.93 20.55 -21.99
C THR A 450 3.17 20.30 -20.69
N SER A 451 2.69 21.37 -20.05
CA SER A 451 1.84 21.27 -18.85
C SER A 451 0.51 20.57 -19.11
N ALA A 452 0.13 20.38 -20.38
CA ALA A 452 -1.02 19.58 -20.78
C ALA A 452 -0.74 18.06 -20.79
N ASP A 453 0.52 17.65 -20.71
CA ASP A 453 0.91 16.25 -20.58
C ASP A 453 0.79 15.82 -19.13
N ASN A 454 -0.33 15.18 -18.87
CA ASN A 454 -0.84 14.95 -17.53
C ASN A 454 0.02 13.96 -16.76
N VAL A 455 0.67 14.45 -15.71
CA VAL A 455 1.55 13.64 -14.88
C VAL A 455 0.74 12.96 -13.78
N CYS A 456 0.77 11.64 -13.73
CA CYS A 456 0.18 10.87 -12.66
C CYS A 456 1.07 10.94 -11.41
N GLY A 457 0.48 11.17 -10.25
CA GLY A 457 1.10 11.16 -8.94
C GLY A 457 0.47 10.10 -8.03
N PRO A 458 0.81 10.10 -6.72
CA PRO A 458 0.33 9.10 -5.77
C PRO A 458 -1.20 9.03 -5.64
N GLY A 459 -1.90 10.15 -5.84
CA GLY A 459 -3.37 10.24 -5.82
C GLY A 459 -4.02 10.23 -7.21
N GLY A 460 -3.30 9.82 -8.25
CA GLY A 460 -3.77 9.90 -9.64
C GLY A 460 -3.24 11.12 -10.39
N ARG A 461 -3.92 11.52 -11.46
CA ARG A 461 -3.50 12.65 -12.32
C ARG A 461 -3.32 13.94 -11.51
N MET A 462 -2.14 14.54 -11.59
CA MET A 462 -1.83 15.83 -10.97
C MET A 462 -2.31 16.95 -11.89
N GLU A 463 -3.31 17.71 -11.44
CA GLU A 463 -3.79 18.89 -12.15
C GLU A 463 -2.81 20.07 -11.98
N ASN A 464 -2.68 20.93 -12.99
CA ASN A 464 -1.86 22.16 -12.97
C ASN A 464 -0.35 21.97 -12.75
N THR A 465 0.24 20.84 -13.16
CA THR A 465 1.69 20.77 -13.24
C THR A 465 2.19 21.74 -14.32
N THR A 466 2.88 22.80 -13.94
CA THR A 466 3.49 23.80 -14.84
C THR A 466 4.68 23.25 -15.65
N ALA A 467 4.72 21.93 -15.87
CA ALA A 467 5.82 21.24 -16.50
C ALA A 467 5.93 21.64 -17.98
N GLN A 468 6.72 22.67 -18.27
CA GLN A 468 7.09 23.05 -19.63
C GLN A 468 8.38 22.33 -20.00
N GLY A 469 8.28 21.31 -20.84
CA GLY A 469 9.40 20.53 -21.33
C GLY A 469 9.78 19.31 -20.49
N LEU A 470 10.64 18.47 -21.06
CA LEU A 470 11.07 17.19 -20.50
C LEU A 470 11.72 17.34 -19.11
N GLY A 471 12.53 18.38 -18.90
CA GLY A 471 13.20 18.61 -17.62
C GLY A 471 12.22 18.88 -16.47
N ALA A 472 11.19 19.69 -16.71
CA ALA A 472 10.19 19.99 -15.70
C ALA A 472 9.28 18.79 -15.41
N LEU A 473 8.99 17.97 -16.43
CA LEU A 473 8.27 16.71 -16.29
C LEU A 473 9.02 15.73 -15.38
N LEU A 474 10.33 15.50 -15.64
CA LEU A 474 11.16 14.63 -14.81
C LEU A 474 11.24 15.13 -13.35
N LEU A 475 11.36 16.44 -13.16
CA LEU A 475 11.39 17.03 -11.82
C LEU A 475 10.04 16.89 -11.09
N ALA A 476 8.92 17.02 -11.80
CA ALA A 476 7.59 16.79 -11.24
C ALA A 476 7.40 15.33 -10.81
N MET A 477 7.88 14.37 -11.61
CA MET A 477 7.85 12.95 -11.27
C MET A 477 8.65 12.64 -10.00
N ASP A 478 9.81 13.28 -9.84
CA ASP A 478 10.71 13.13 -8.70
C ASP A 478 10.17 13.78 -7.42
N ARG A 479 9.45 14.90 -7.53
CA ARG A 479 8.81 15.58 -6.38
C ARG A 479 7.60 14.83 -5.83
N ALA A 480 6.94 14.03 -6.67
CA ALA A 480 5.78 13.22 -6.30
C ALA A 480 6.04 11.73 -6.58
N PRO A 481 6.94 11.08 -5.81
CA PRO A 481 7.27 9.68 -6.04
C PRO A 481 6.11 8.77 -5.64
N ILE A 482 5.75 7.85 -6.52
CA ILE A 482 4.72 6.84 -6.23
C ILE A 482 5.42 5.66 -5.54
N GLY A 483 4.93 5.23 -4.38
CA GLY A 483 5.43 4.03 -3.69
C GLY A 483 5.40 2.81 -4.61
N ILE A 484 6.35 1.88 -4.51
CA ILE A 484 6.22 0.61 -5.23
C ILE A 484 5.01 -0.12 -4.62
N PRO A 485 4.00 -0.54 -5.41
CA PRO A 485 2.99 -1.47 -4.93
C PRO A 485 3.75 -2.73 -4.63
N ASP A 486 3.74 -3.08 -3.37
CA ASP A 486 4.37 -4.26 -2.87
C ASP A 486 3.61 -5.49 -3.40
N THR A 487 4.03 -5.96 -4.59
CA THR A 487 3.43 -7.11 -5.27
C THR A 487 4.45 -7.99 -6.01
N ARG A 488 5.76 -7.81 -5.79
CA ARG A 488 6.73 -8.69 -6.44
C ARG A 488 6.82 -10.05 -5.73
N ARG A 489 6.03 -11.01 -6.21
CA ARG A 489 6.54 -12.38 -6.40
C ARG A 489 7.28 -12.44 -7.73
N ARG A 490 8.61 -12.48 -7.68
CA ARG A 490 9.50 -12.98 -8.74
C ARG A 490 10.80 -13.35 -8.04
N GLN A 491 11.43 -14.49 -8.28
CA GLN A 491 11.34 -15.44 -9.39
C GLN A 491 11.96 -16.76 -8.93
#